data_AF-A0A518EQN6-F1
#
_entry.id   AF-A0A518EQN6-F1
#
_cell.length_a   1.000
_cell.length_b   1.000
_cell.length_c   1.000
_cell.angle_alpha   90.00
_cell.angle_beta   90.00
_cell.angle_gamma   90.00
#
_symmetry.space_group_name_H-M   'P 1'
#
loop_
_entity.id
_entity.type
_entity.pdbx_description
1 polymer ?
#
loop_
_entity_poly.entity_id
_entity_poly.type
_entity_poly.pdbx_seq_one_letter_code
_entity_poly.pdbx_strand_id
1 'polypeptide(L)'
;MSFPSLRGHLLLSAPSMQDPNFMHTVVLICQHDENGAFGMTVNRTSRAMIKDVFPESPVLGGLDLPIRSGGPVSPNSLQILHRLPPGIGVGELELESVEDELSAAMLEAEAGHGAGSGSDSDWGSPLASMRAGVEVAPGVRLGADLDQVAEFLAGQPDGDSFARFVVGYSGWGEGQLDAEMRMGSWLPVPATADLVFAEGTGESVWRAALARVPGGGESLAHLPPDPSWN
;
A
#
# COMPACT_ATOMS: atom_id res chain seq x y z
N MET A 1 -17.73 22.46 3.94
CA MET A 1 -17.16 22.28 2.60
C MET A 1 -16.47 20.93 2.60
N SER A 2 -16.84 20.04 1.68
CA SER A 2 -16.20 18.72 1.47
C SER A 2 -14.85 18.94 0.77
N PHE A 3 -13.85 18.12 1.10
CA PHE A 3 -12.58 18.15 0.38
C PHE A 3 -12.75 17.65 -1.06
N PRO A 4 -11.94 18.12 -2.02
CA PRO A 4 -11.85 17.45 -3.31
C PRO A 4 -11.40 16.00 -3.12
N SER A 5 -11.85 15.10 -3.99
CA SER A 5 -11.44 13.70 -3.95
C SER A 5 -9.92 13.58 -3.95
N LEU A 6 -9.40 12.71 -3.08
CA LEU A 6 -7.98 12.44 -2.91
C LEU A 6 -7.55 11.16 -3.64
N ARG A 7 -8.44 10.53 -4.43
CA ARG A 7 -8.05 9.41 -5.28
C ARG A 7 -6.83 9.79 -6.13
N GLY A 8 -5.84 8.90 -6.16
CA GLY A 8 -4.59 9.13 -6.88
C GLY A 8 -3.62 10.09 -6.17
N HIS A 9 -3.85 10.39 -4.89
CA HIS A 9 -2.87 11.05 -4.02
C HIS A 9 -2.19 10.04 -3.12
N LEU A 10 -0.99 10.41 -2.65
CA LEU A 10 -0.34 9.81 -1.49
C LEU A 10 -0.64 10.68 -0.28
N LEU A 11 -1.10 10.06 0.80
CA LEU A 11 -1.15 10.68 2.12
C LEU A 11 0.13 10.33 2.88
N LEU A 12 0.87 11.36 3.24
CA LEU A 12 2.07 11.22 4.06
C LEU A 12 1.67 11.49 5.50
N SER A 13 1.98 10.57 6.41
CA SER A 13 1.78 10.82 7.84
C SER A 13 2.58 12.05 8.24
N ALA A 14 1.95 12.98 8.98
CA ALA A 14 2.67 14.11 9.54
C ALA A 14 3.83 13.62 10.43
N PRO A 15 4.98 14.34 10.47
CA PRO A 15 6.12 13.94 11.31
C PRO A 15 5.81 13.81 12.80
N SER A 16 4.77 14.49 13.28
CA SER A 16 4.30 14.42 14.67
C SER A 16 3.33 13.27 14.95
N MET A 17 2.95 12.47 13.94
CA MET A 17 2.01 11.35 14.11
C MET A 17 2.66 10.23 14.94
N GLN A 18 2.04 9.89 16.07
CA GLN A 18 2.53 8.88 17.02
C GLN A 18 1.77 7.55 16.95
N ASP A 19 0.77 7.45 16.08
CA ASP A 19 0.03 6.20 15.90
C ASP A 19 0.98 5.15 15.30
N PRO A 20 1.24 4.02 15.98
CA PRO A 20 2.16 3.01 15.48
C PRO A 20 1.71 2.39 14.15
N ASN A 21 0.41 2.38 13.86
CA ASN A 21 -0.12 1.88 12.61
C ASN A 21 0.08 2.87 11.45
N PHE A 22 0.40 4.13 11.71
CA PHE A 22 0.48 5.15 10.66
C PHE A 22 1.70 6.07 10.72
N MET A 23 2.53 6.03 11.75
CA MET A 23 3.77 6.79 11.79
C MET A 23 4.69 6.40 10.63
N HIS A 24 5.29 7.42 10.02
CA HIS A 24 6.15 7.34 8.82
C HIS A 24 5.52 6.53 7.68
N THR A 25 4.21 6.62 7.48
CA THR A 25 3.52 5.93 6.37
C THR A 25 3.31 6.81 5.16
N VAL A 26 3.32 6.14 4.01
CA VAL A 26 2.89 6.67 2.71
C VAL A 26 1.71 5.82 2.26
N VAL A 27 0.52 6.39 2.24
CA VAL A 27 -0.71 5.69 1.85
C VAL A 27 -1.17 6.16 0.48
N LEU A 28 -1.28 5.25 -0.49
CA LEU A 28 -1.93 5.53 -1.78
C LEU A 28 -3.45 5.48 -1.61
N ILE A 29 -4.15 6.56 -1.98
CA ILE A 29 -5.62 6.59 -1.93
C ILE A 29 -6.20 6.05 -3.23
N CYS A 30 -6.91 4.94 -3.10
CA CYS A 30 -7.49 4.20 -4.22
C CYS A 30 -8.92 4.65 -4.52
N GLN A 31 -9.65 5.08 -3.49
CA GLN A 31 -10.99 5.65 -3.60
C GLN A 31 -11.18 6.71 -2.51
N HIS A 32 -11.86 7.79 -2.85
CA HIS A 32 -12.33 8.80 -1.92
C HIS A 32 -13.59 9.47 -2.50
N ASP A 33 -14.74 9.19 -1.89
CA ASP A 33 -16.04 9.74 -2.25
C ASP A 33 -16.86 10.07 -1.00
N GLU A 34 -18.14 10.39 -1.18
CA GLU A 34 -19.04 10.80 -0.10
C GLU A 34 -19.27 9.72 0.96
N ASN A 35 -19.09 8.45 0.61
CA ASN A 35 -19.31 7.35 1.54
C ASN A 35 -18.06 6.96 2.34
N GLY A 36 -16.90 7.52 1.99
CA GLY A 36 -15.63 7.25 2.66
C GLY A 36 -14.45 7.19 1.71
N ALA A 37 -13.35 6.65 2.23
CA ALA A 37 -12.12 6.45 1.47
C ALA A 37 -11.46 5.13 1.84
N PHE A 38 -10.66 4.59 0.92
CA PHE A 38 -9.72 3.55 1.28
C PHE A 38 -8.42 3.73 0.50
N GLY A 39 -7.35 3.22 1.10
CA GLY A 39 -6.02 3.30 0.56
C GLY A 39 -5.12 2.21 1.09
N MET A 40 -3.91 2.15 0.55
CA MET A 40 -2.94 1.11 0.86
C MET A 40 -1.60 1.74 1.19
N THR A 41 -1.02 1.34 2.31
CA THR A 41 0.33 1.73 2.69
C THR A 41 1.33 1.09 1.72
N VAL A 42 2.13 1.91 1.05
CA VAL A 42 3.06 1.44 0.01
C VAL A 42 4.49 1.26 0.50
N ASN A 43 4.82 1.80 1.68
CA ASN A 43 6.18 1.84 2.21
C ASN A 43 6.41 0.93 3.43
N ARG A 44 5.51 -0.01 3.70
CA ARG A 44 5.67 -0.99 4.78
C ARG A 44 5.86 -2.39 4.24
N THR A 45 7.06 -2.90 4.39
CA THR A 45 7.42 -4.25 3.99
C THR A 45 7.25 -5.18 5.19
N SER A 46 6.58 -6.32 4.99
CA SER A 46 6.53 -7.39 5.98
C SER A 46 7.78 -8.28 5.85
N ARG A 47 7.86 -9.34 6.65
CA ARG A 47 8.89 -10.38 6.48
C ARG A 47 8.49 -11.49 5.52
N ALA A 48 7.22 -11.56 5.13
CA ALA A 48 6.72 -12.58 4.22
C ALA A 48 7.11 -12.25 2.78
N MET A 49 7.47 -13.29 2.02
CA MET A 49 7.78 -13.20 0.60
C MET A 49 6.70 -13.91 -0.22
N ILE A 50 6.59 -13.54 -1.49
CA ILE A 50 5.64 -14.17 -2.41
C ILE A 50 5.89 -15.65 -2.63
N LYS A 51 7.15 -16.07 -2.68
CA LYS A 51 7.52 -17.49 -2.74
C LYS A 51 7.01 -18.31 -1.55
N ASP A 52 6.81 -17.69 -0.39
CA ASP A 52 6.34 -18.38 0.81
C ASP A 52 4.83 -18.61 0.76
N VAL A 53 4.10 -17.73 0.07
CA VAL A 53 2.65 -17.86 -0.18
C VAL A 53 2.36 -18.80 -1.35
N PHE A 54 3.21 -18.77 -2.38
CA PHE A 54 3.03 -19.56 -3.61
C PHE A 54 4.22 -20.50 -3.87
N PRO A 55 4.58 -21.40 -2.93
CA PRO A 55 5.78 -22.24 -3.07
C PRO A 55 5.71 -23.23 -4.25
N GLU A 56 4.51 -23.68 -4.59
CA GLU A 56 4.27 -24.63 -5.68
C GLU A 56 4.11 -23.93 -7.05
N SER A 57 4.05 -22.60 -7.08
CA SER A 57 3.97 -21.85 -8.34
C SER A 57 5.31 -21.95 -9.07
N PRO A 58 5.34 -22.41 -10.33
CA PRO A 58 6.58 -22.51 -11.12
C PRO A 58 7.31 -21.17 -11.30
N VAL A 59 6.57 -20.07 -11.17
CA VAL A 59 7.08 -18.71 -11.36
C VAL A 59 7.19 -18.00 -10.01
N LEU A 60 6.07 -17.85 -9.29
CA LEU A 60 6.05 -17.07 -8.03
C LEU A 60 6.90 -17.72 -6.93
N GLY A 61 7.00 -19.05 -6.89
CA GLY A 61 7.86 -19.78 -5.95
C GLY A 61 9.36 -19.50 -6.13
N GLY A 62 9.76 -18.95 -7.29
CA GLY A 62 11.14 -18.55 -7.58
C GLY A 62 11.42 -17.06 -7.36
N LEU A 63 10.43 -16.25 -7.00
CA LEU A 63 10.56 -14.79 -6.90
C LEU A 63 10.77 -14.34 -5.45
N ASP A 64 11.92 -13.70 -5.19
CA ASP A 64 12.25 -13.04 -3.93
C ASP A 64 11.60 -11.65 -3.84
N LEU A 65 10.26 -11.60 -3.93
CA LEU A 65 9.49 -10.36 -3.86
C LEU A 65 8.79 -10.22 -2.51
N PRO A 66 8.99 -9.09 -1.81
CA PRO A 66 8.39 -8.87 -0.50
C PRO A 66 6.90 -8.58 -0.58
N ILE A 67 6.17 -9.08 0.41
CA ILE A 67 4.78 -8.70 0.66
C ILE A 67 4.76 -7.45 1.55
N ARG A 68 3.92 -6.49 1.20
CA ARG A 68 3.75 -5.24 1.94
C ARG A 68 2.49 -5.27 2.79
N SER A 69 2.54 -4.66 3.97
CA SER A 69 1.35 -4.44 4.78
C SER A 69 0.68 -3.14 4.33
N GLY A 70 -0.46 -3.28 3.64
CA GLY A 70 -1.26 -2.17 3.12
C GLY A 70 -2.15 -1.50 4.18
N GLY A 71 -2.49 -2.23 5.24
CA GLY A 71 -3.20 -1.68 6.38
C GLY A 71 -3.85 -2.77 7.26
N PRO A 72 -4.52 -2.36 8.34
CA PRO A 72 -5.03 -3.30 9.35
C PRO A 72 -6.32 -4.03 8.94
N VAL A 73 -7.01 -3.59 7.89
CA VAL A 73 -8.29 -4.17 7.47
C VAL A 73 -8.04 -5.26 6.42
N SER A 74 -8.71 -6.40 6.58
CA SER A 74 -8.59 -7.58 5.70
C SER A 74 -7.13 -8.01 5.44
N PRO A 75 -6.33 -8.32 6.49
CA PRO A 75 -4.91 -8.61 6.37
C PRO A 75 -4.60 -9.85 5.51
N ASN A 76 -5.60 -10.67 5.18
CA ASN A 76 -5.46 -11.86 4.35
C ASN A 76 -5.88 -11.63 2.89
N SER A 77 -6.21 -10.39 2.51
CA SER A 77 -6.56 -10.05 1.13
C SER A 77 -5.33 -9.54 0.39
N LEU A 78 -4.82 -10.35 -0.54
CA LEU A 78 -3.72 -9.96 -1.42
C LEU A 78 -4.20 -9.09 -2.58
N GLN A 79 -3.48 -8.01 -2.80
CA GLN A 79 -3.69 -7.05 -3.87
C GLN A 79 -2.37 -6.77 -4.59
N ILE A 80 -2.46 -6.38 -5.85
CA ILE A 80 -1.29 -6.08 -6.69
C ILE A 80 -1.37 -4.60 -7.10
N LEU A 81 -0.35 -3.83 -6.72
CA LEU A 81 -0.07 -2.52 -7.29
C LEU A 81 0.99 -2.69 -8.38
N HIS A 82 0.73 -2.20 -9.58
CA HIS A 82 1.67 -2.42 -10.68
C HIS A 82 1.77 -1.25 -11.66
N ARG A 83 2.90 -1.17 -12.37
CA ARG A 83 3.16 -0.24 -13.47
C ARG A 83 3.45 -0.95 -14.80
N LEU A 84 2.86 -2.14 -14.97
CA LEU A 84 3.06 -2.97 -16.16
C LEU A 84 2.58 -2.28 -17.44
N PRO A 85 3.12 -2.67 -18.61
CA PRO A 85 2.61 -2.23 -19.91
C PRO A 85 1.09 -2.41 -20.04
N PRO A 86 0.40 -1.52 -20.77
CA PRO A 86 -1.03 -1.69 -21.05
C PRO A 86 -1.33 -3.06 -21.67
N GLY A 87 -2.37 -3.72 -21.18
CA GLY A 87 -2.78 -5.06 -21.65
C GLY A 87 -2.22 -6.22 -20.84
N ILE A 88 -1.32 -5.97 -19.87
CA ILE A 88 -0.83 -6.97 -18.91
C ILE A 88 -1.45 -6.69 -17.53
N GLY A 89 -1.89 -7.74 -16.84
CA GLY A 89 -2.53 -7.63 -15.53
C GLY A 89 -3.98 -7.15 -15.63
N VAL A 90 -4.61 -7.34 -16.78
CA VAL A 90 -6.04 -7.09 -16.99
C VAL A 90 -6.76 -8.43 -17.15
N GLY A 91 -7.85 -8.61 -16.41
CA GLY A 91 -8.59 -9.87 -16.37
C GLY A 91 -9.73 -9.82 -15.37
N GLU A 92 -10.43 -10.94 -15.22
CA GLU A 92 -11.32 -11.17 -14.09
C GLU A 92 -10.45 -11.52 -12.88
N LEU A 93 -10.69 -10.90 -11.72
CA LEU A 93 -9.97 -11.26 -10.49
C LEU A 93 -10.44 -12.64 -10.07
N GLU A 94 -9.77 -13.70 -10.54
CA GLU A 94 -9.86 -15.00 -9.91
C GLU A 94 -9.04 -14.93 -8.62
N LEU A 95 -9.67 -14.40 -7.56
CA LEU A 95 -9.17 -14.59 -6.21
C LEU A 95 -9.32 -16.08 -5.90
N GLU A 96 -8.34 -16.89 -6.27
CA GLU A 96 -8.13 -18.14 -5.56
C GLU A 96 -8.03 -17.80 -4.06
N SER A 97 -8.69 -18.59 -3.23
CA SER A 97 -8.72 -18.43 -1.77
C SER A 97 -7.32 -18.65 -1.20
N VAL A 98 -6.43 -17.69 -1.38
CA VAL A 98 -5.07 -17.68 -0.83
C VAL A 98 -5.07 -17.23 0.64
N GLU A 99 -6.25 -17.10 1.25
CA GLU A 99 -6.40 -16.64 2.64
C GLU A 99 -5.66 -17.54 3.62
N ASP A 100 -5.68 -18.86 3.39
CA ASP A 100 -5.02 -19.85 4.26
C ASP A 100 -3.50 -19.79 4.10
N GLU A 101 -3.00 -19.75 2.87
CA GLU A 101 -1.56 -19.65 2.55
C GLU A 101 -0.98 -18.31 3.02
N LEU A 102 -1.69 -17.21 2.80
CA LEU A 102 -1.31 -15.88 3.31
C LEU A 102 -1.29 -15.87 4.82
N SER A 103 -2.31 -16.44 5.48
CA SER A 103 -2.35 -16.52 6.94
C SER A 103 -1.15 -17.29 7.48
N ALA A 104 -0.82 -18.44 6.89
CA ALA A 104 0.32 -19.25 7.30
C ALA A 104 1.65 -18.49 7.10
N ALA A 105 1.88 -17.95 5.90
CA ALA A 105 3.11 -17.22 5.58
C ALA A 105 3.28 -15.96 6.45
N MET A 106 2.19 -15.23 6.71
CA MET A 106 2.20 -14.06 7.58
C MET A 106 2.44 -14.42 9.05
N LEU A 107 1.80 -15.47 9.58
CA LEU A 107 2.02 -15.93 10.95
C LEU A 107 3.47 -16.39 11.17
N GLU A 108 4.05 -17.10 10.20
CA GLU A 108 5.45 -17.52 10.25
C GLU A 108 6.41 -16.31 10.21
N ALA A 109 6.10 -15.32 9.36
CA ALA A 109 6.84 -14.08 9.25
C ALA A 109 6.73 -13.19 10.51
N GLU A 110 5.58 -13.20 11.18
CA GLU A 110 5.23 -12.34 12.31
C GLU A 110 5.39 -12.97 13.69
N ALA A 111 5.87 -14.21 13.80
CA ALA A 111 6.20 -14.88 15.07
C ALA A 111 7.19 -14.05 15.92
N GLY A 112 6.65 -13.06 16.64
CA GLY A 112 7.41 -12.00 17.31
C GLY A 112 6.64 -10.72 17.69
N HIS A 113 5.55 -10.31 17.02
CA HIS A 113 4.78 -9.09 17.41
C HIS A 113 3.28 -9.25 17.17
N GLY A 114 2.47 -8.82 18.14
CA GLY A 114 1.02 -9.07 18.19
C GLY A 114 0.23 -8.32 17.12
N ALA A 115 -0.73 -9.02 16.52
CA ALA A 115 -1.72 -8.47 15.59
C ALA A 115 -2.58 -7.40 16.28
N GLY A 116 -2.60 -6.19 15.72
CA GLY A 116 -3.56 -5.15 16.08
C GLY A 116 -4.95 -5.49 15.51
N SER A 117 -5.98 -5.44 16.36
CA SER A 117 -7.37 -5.65 15.96
C SER A 117 -7.83 -4.56 14.98
N GLY A 118 -8.03 -4.93 13.71
CA GLY A 118 -8.71 -4.10 12.73
C GLY A 118 -10.19 -3.97 13.09
N SER A 119 -10.68 -2.74 13.23
CA SER A 119 -12.11 -2.45 13.42
C SER A 119 -12.87 -2.75 12.14
N ASP A 120 -13.96 -3.51 12.25
CA ASP A 120 -15.01 -3.67 11.24
C ASP A 120 -15.58 -2.28 10.89
N SER A 121 -15.06 -1.66 9.83
CA SER A 121 -15.80 -0.59 9.17
C SER A 121 -16.94 -1.24 8.41
N ASP A 122 -18.18 -0.96 8.84
CA ASP A 122 -19.50 -1.45 8.35
C ASP A 122 -19.80 -1.10 6.87
N TRP A 123 -18.77 -0.74 6.10
CA TRP A 123 -18.78 -0.25 4.72
C TRP A 123 -18.75 -1.39 3.68
N GLY A 124 -18.68 -2.66 4.11
CA GLY A 124 -18.36 -3.79 3.23
C GLY A 124 -16.92 -3.71 2.69
N SER A 125 -16.43 -4.76 2.04
CA SER A 125 -15.07 -4.72 1.45
C SER A 125 -15.10 -3.90 0.16
N PRO A 126 -14.47 -2.70 0.09
CA PRO A 126 -14.44 -1.90 -1.14
C PRO A 126 -13.75 -2.65 -2.29
N LEU A 127 -12.86 -3.59 -1.95
CA LEU A 127 -12.17 -4.46 -2.90
C LEU A 127 -13.12 -5.36 -3.70
N ALA A 128 -14.27 -5.74 -3.13
CA ALA A 128 -15.25 -6.61 -3.82
C ALA A 128 -15.88 -5.96 -5.06
N SER A 129 -15.81 -4.62 -5.17
CA SER A 129 -16.34 -3.86 -6.31
C SER A 129 -15.27 -3.52 -7.36
N MET A 130 -14.00 -3.84 -7.10
CA MET A 130 -12.89 -3.45 -7.97
C MET A 130 -12.66 -4.45 -9.11
N ARG A 131 -12.15 -3.93 -10.23
CA ARG A 131 -11.70 -4.72 -11.38
C ARG A 131 -10.18 -4.77 -11.41
N ALA A 132 -9.62 -5.81 -12.03
CA ALA A 132 -8.18 -5.86 -12.29
C ALA A 132 -7.74 -4.73 -13.23
N GLY A 133 -6.54 -4.20 -13.00
CA GLY A 133 -5.87 -3.24 -13.87
C GLY A 133 -6.42 -1.82 -13.81
N VAL A 134 -7.18 -1.46 -12.78
CA VAL A 134 -7.77 -0.11 -12.66
C VAL A 134 -6.67 0.90 -12.39
N GLU A 135 -6.56 1.91 -13.24
CA GLU A 135 -5.62 3.01 -13.03
C GLU A 135 -6.11 3.92 -11.89
N VAL A 136 -5.29 4.00 -10.84
CA VAL A 136 -5.56 4.79 -9.63
C VAL A 136 -4.83 6.13 -9.69
N ALA A 137 -3.61 6.13 -10.23
CA ALA A 137 -2.80 7.31 -10.49
C ALA A 137 -2.02 7.11 -11.80
N PRO A 138 -1.46 8.16 -12.42
CA PRO A 138 -0.70 8.03 -13.66
C PRO A 138 0.41 6.97 -13.56
N GLY A 139 0.27 5.89 -14.34
CA GLY A 139 1.22 4.78 -14.34
C GLY A 139 1.15 3.85 -13.12
N VAL A 140 0.10 3.95 -12.29
CA VAL A 140 -0.13 3.08 -11.13
C VAL A 140 -1.51 2.44 -11.25
N ARG A 141 -1.52 1.11 -11.36
CA ARG A 141 -2.72 0.30 -11.46
C ARG A 141 -2.89 -0.58 -10.23
N LEU A 142 -4.15 -0.78 -9.84
CA LEU A 142 -4.55 -1.66 -8.74
C LEU A 142 -5.33 -2.85 -9.27
N GLY A 143 -5.05 -4.01 -8.68
CA GLY A 143 -5.58 -5.30 -9.07
C GLY A 143 -4.87 -5.79 -10.33
N ALA A 144 -4.61 -7.07 -10.40
CA ALA A 144 -4.09 -7.69 -11.61
C ALA A 144 -4.42 -9.17 -11.64
N ASP A 145 -4.43 -9.73 -12.85
CA ASP A 145 -4.34 -11.17 -13.05
C ASP A 145 -2.95 -11.64 -12.59
N LEU A 146 -2.94 -12.54 -11.61
CA LEU A 146 -1.71 -12.97 -10.93
C LEU A 146 -0.77 -13.73 -11.87
N ASP A 147 -1.30 -14.56 -12.77
CA ASP A 147 -0.52 -15.35 -13.71
C ASP A 147 0.17 -14.46 -14.74
N GLN A 148 -0.55 -13.48 -15.30
CA GLN A 148 0.03 -12.50 -16.23
C GLN A 148 1.13 -11.66 -15.57
N VAL A 149 0.94 -11.28 -14.30
CA VAL A 149 1.96 -10.57 -13.53
C VAL A 149 3.17 -11.47 -13.30
N ALA A 150 2.95 -12.71 -12.84
CA ALA A 150 4.02 -13.67 -12.59
C ALA A 150 4.87 -13.88 -13.85
N GLU A 151 4.22 -14.17 -14.99
CA GLU A 151 4.89 -14.39 -16.27
C GLU A 151 5.72 -13.18 -16.71
N PHE A 152 5.19 -11.97 -16.55
CA PHE A 152 5.96 -10.75 -16.83
C PHE A 152 7.18 -10.63 -15.92
N LEU A 153 7.02 -10.87 -14.62
CA LEU A 153 8.08 -10.72 -13.62
C LEU A 153 9.19 -11.77 -13.75
N ALA A 154 8.90 -12.96 -14.27
CA ALA A 154 9.88 -14.03 -14.48
C ALA A 154 11.11 -13.58 -15.29
N GLY A 155 10.93 -12.60 -16.18
CA GLY A 155 12.00 -12.04 -17.01
C GLY A 155 12.64 -10.76 -16.44
N GLN A 156 12.21 -10.28 -15.27
CA GLN A 156 12.65 -9.00 -14.71
C GLN A 156 13.56 -9.20 -13.50
N PRO A 157 14.84 -8.78 -13.56
CA PRO A 157 15.75 -8.89 -12.42
C PRO A 157 15.35 -7.98 -11.25
N ASP A 158 14.55 -6.94 -11.51
CA ASP A 158 14.01 -6.00 -10.53
C ASP A 158 12.48 -5.99 -10.61
N GLY A 159 11.87 -7.12 -10.23
CA GLY A 159 10.42 -7.28 -10.28
C GLY A 159 9.66 -6.31 -9.34
N ASP A 160 10.26 -5.96 -8.20
CA ASP A 160 9.62 -5.14 -7.15
C ASP A 160 9.38 -3.69 -7.60
N SER A 161 10.18 -3.19 -8.54
CA SER A 161 9.92 -1.90 -9.15
C SER A 161 8.76 -1.95 -10.15
N PHE A 162 8.35 -3.11 -10.66
CA PHE A 162 7.23 -3.24 -11.60
C PHE A 162 5.90 -3.60 -10.94
N ALA A 163 5.93 -4.44 -9.92
CA ALA A 163 4.75 -4.89 -9.21
C ALA A 163 5.03 -5.09 -7.72
N ARG A 164 4.08 -4.66 -6.89
CA ARG A 164 4.10 -4.78 -5.43
C ARG A 164 2.91 -5.59 -5.00
N PHE A 165 3.19 -6.61 -4.21
CA PHE A 165 2.22 -7.44 -3.53
C PHE A 165 1.92 -6.81 -2.18
N VAL A 166 0.64 -6.53 -1.93
CA VAL A 166 0.21 -5.78 -0.74
C VAL A 166 -0.97 -6.49 -0.11
N VAL A 167 -0.92 -6.70 1.20
CA VAL A 167 -1.99 -7.34 1.95
C VAL A 167 -2.72 -6.34 2.83
N GLY A 168 -4.04 -6.42 2.83
CA GLY A 168 -4.90 -5.51 3.58
C GLY A 168 -4.88 -4.06 3.11
N TYR A 169 -5.70 -3.24 3.76
CA TYR A 169 -5.88 -1.84 3.41
C TYR A 169 -6.23 -1.00 4.65
N SER A 170 -6.20 0.32 4.47
CA SER A 170 -6.69 1.30 5.44
C SER A 170 -8.00 1.89 4.92
N GLY A 171 -9.03 1.88 5.76
CA GLY A 171 -10.34 2.44 5.46
C GLY A 171 -10.63 3.66 6.33
N TRP A 172 -11.31 4.64 5.74
CA TRP A 172 -11.88 5.79 6.42
C TRP A 172 -13.39 5.79 6.18
N GLY A 173 -14.16 5.87 7.27
CA GLY A 173 -15.60 6.05 7.18
C GLY A 173 -15.99 7.42 6.59
N GLU A 174 -17.28 7.62 6.35
CA GLU A 174 -17.85 8.87 5.86
C GLU A 174 -17.29 10.09 6.61
N GLY A 175 -16.66 11.01 5.88
CA GLY A 175 -16.12 12.27 6.42
C GLY A 175 -14.92 12.13 7.38
N GLN A 176 -14.47 10.91 7.71
CA GLN A 176 -13.36 10.69 8.63
C GLN A 176 -12.04 11.21 8.05
N LEU A 177 -11.73 10.86 6.80
CA LEU A 177 -10.52 11.35 6.13
C LEU A 177 -10.51 12.88 6.08
N ASP A 178 -11.62 13.50 5.70
CA ASP A 178 -11.80 14.95 5.70
C ASP A 178 -11.51 15.58 7.06
N ALA A 179 -11.92 14.95 8.16
CA ALA A 179 -11.64 15.42 9.51
C ALA A 179 -10.14 15.34 9.83
N GLU A 180 -9.50 14.21 9.51
CA GLU A 180 -8.07 14.00 9.74
C GLU A 180 -7.20 14.97 8.89
N MET A 181 -7.62 15.28 7.67
CA MET A 181 -6.98 16.30 6.82
C MET A 181 -7.04 17.69 7.47
N ARG A 182 -8.16 18.06 8.10
CA ARG A 182 -8.29 19.37 8.81
C ARG A 182 -7.43 19.44 10.06
N MET A 183 -7.19 18.31 10.71
CA MET A 183 -6.32 18.21 11.88
C MET A 183 -4.83 18.25 11.53
N GLY A 184 -4.48 18.19 10.24
CA GLY A 184 -3.09 18.17 9.79
C GLY A 184 -2.40 16.83 10.03
N SER A 185 -3.16 15.75 10.24
CA SER A 185 -2.62 14.40 10.42
C SER A 185 -1.95 13.88 9.14
N TRP A 186 -2.45 14.31 7.98
CA TRP A 186 -2.01 13.86 6.66
C TRP A 186 -1.57 15.03 5.78
N LEU A 187 -0.47 14.82 5.06
CA LEU A 187 0.05 15.74 4.07
C LEU A 187 -0.16 15.13 2.68
N PRO A 188 -1.06 15.67 1.84
CA PRO A 188 -1.38 15.07 0.55
C PRO A 188 -0.36 15.52 -0.50
N VAL A 189 0.09 14.59 -1.34
CA VAL A 189 0.85 14.89 -2.57
C VAL A 189 0.31 14.06 -3.73
N PRO A 190 0.39 14.54 -4.99
CA PRO A 190 0.01 13.72 -6.14
C PRO A 190 0.82 12.42 -6.17
N ALA A 191 0.14 11.29 -6.37
CA ALA A 191 0.84 10.02 -6.51
C ALA A 191 1.58 9.97 -7.85
N THR A 192 2.78 9.38 -7.81
CA THR A 192 3.58 9.08 -9.01
C THR A 192 4.10 7.65 -8.88
N ALA A 193 4.27 6.97 -10.01
CA ALA A 193 4.85 5.63 -10.02
C ALA A 193 6.22 5.60 -9.32
N ASP A 194 7.05 6.63 -9.49
CA ASP A 194 8.36 6.70 -8.84
C ASP A 194 8.30 6.70 -7.31
N LEU A 195 7.26 7.29 -6.71
CA LEU A 195 7.07 7.27 -5.26
C LEU A 195 6.40 5.98 -4.78
N VAL A 196 5.42 5.47 -5.54
CA VAL A 196 4.71 4.23 -5.20
C VAL A 196 5.64 3.02 -5.30
N PHE A 197 6.56 3.02 -6.27
CA PHE A 197 7.53 1.96 -6.53
C PHE A 197 8.95 2.31 -6.05
N ALA A 198 9.10 3.33 -5.19
CA ALA A 198 10.40 3.74 -4.65
C ALA A 198 11.08 2.62 -3.85
N GLU A 199 12.33 2.33 -4.18
CA GLU A 199 13.18 1.42 -3.43
C GLU A 199 13.66 2.04 -2.10
N GLY A 200 14.10 1.18 -1.18
CA GLY A 200 14.67 1.58 0.11
C GLY A 200 13.80 1.25 1.32
N THR A 201 14.21 1.74 2.49
CA THR A 201 13.45 1.56 3.72
C THR A 201 12.17 2.37 3.68
N GLY A 202 11.14 1.93 4.42
CA GLY A 202 9.88 2.67 4.52
C GLY A 202 10.07 4.13 4.92
N GLU A 203 10.98 4.38 5.86
CA GLU A 203 11.35 5.72 6.28
C GLU A 203 12.00 6.55 5.16
N SER A 204 12.92 5.96 4.39
CA SER A 204 13.56 6.66 3.27
C SER A 204 12.55 7.07 2.19
N VAL A 205 11.57 6.21 1.90
CA VAL A 205 10.47 6.49 0.97
C VAL A 205 9.58 7.62 1.51
N TRP A 206 9.23 7.57 2.80
CA TRP A 206 8.45 8.63 3.45
C TRP A 206 9.16 9.98 3.42
N ARG A 207 10.46 10.02 3.74
CA ARG A 207 11.28 11.24 3.64
C ARG A 207 11.36 11.77 2.21
N ALA A 208 11.55 10.89 1.23
CA ALA A 208 11.60 11.26 -0.19
C ALA A 208 10.26 11.84 -0.67
N ALA A 209 9.14 11.28 -0.22
CA ALA A 209 7.80 11.79 -0.52
C ALA A 209 7.54 13.14 0.17
N LEU A 210 7.96 13.30 1.42
CA LEU A 210 7.84 14.56 2.16
C LEU A 210 8.57 15.73 1.49
N ALA A 211 9.72 15.46 0.86
CA ALA A 211 10.45 16.46 0.08
C ALA A 211 9.64 16.98 -1.14
N ARG A 212 8.56 16.29 -1.53
CA ARG A 212 7.64 16.74 -2.60
C ARG A 212 6.50 17.62 -2.09
N VAL A 213 6.32 17.74 -0.77
CA VAL A 213 5.28 18.61 -0.20
C VAL A 213 5.64 20.08 -0.49
N PRO A 214 4.79 20.84 -1.21
CA PRO A 214 5.03 22.25 -1.46
C PRO A 214 5.17 23.03 -0.15
N GLY A 215 6.29 23.72 0.06
CA GLY A 215 6.59 24.44 1.31
C GLY A 215 6.94 23.56 2.52
N GLY A 216 6.90 22.23 2.39
CA GLY A 216 7.17 21.29 3.49
C GLY A 216 8.67 21.13 3.81
N GLY A 217 9.55 21.30 2.83
CA GLY A 217 11.00 21.14 3.00
C GLY A 217 11.63 22.06 4.04
N GLU A 218 11.10 23.28 4.20
CA GLU A 218 11.58 24.25 5.21
C GLU A 218 11.12 23.88 6.63
N SER A 219 9.94 23.25 6.78
CA SER A 219 9.44 22.79 8.08
C SER A 219 10.10 21.49 8.56
N LEU A 220 10.60 20.66 7.62
CA LEU A 220 11.35 19.43 7.93
C LEU A 220 12.78 19.72 8.42
N ALA A 221 13.39 20.82 7.98
CA ALA A 221 14.72 21.24 8.41
C ALA A 221 14.79 21.66 9.89
N HIS A 222 13.64 21.95 10.51
CA HIS A 222 13.52 22.34 11.92
C HIS A 222 13.06 21.21 12.83
N LEU A 223 12.77 20.01 12.30
CA LEU A 223 12.51 18.85 13.15
C LEU A 223 13.82 18.46 13.84
N PRO A 224 13.84 18.39 15.18
CA PRO A 224 15.00 17.87 15.88
C PRO A 224 15.26 16.44 15.40
N PRO A 225 16.52 16.03 15.30
CA PRO A 225 16.83 14.64 15.05
C PRO A 225 16.16 13.78 16.13
N ASP A 226 15.41 12.77 15.72
CA ASP A 226 14.74 11.87 16.65
C ASP A 226 15.81 11.21 17.54
N PRO A 227 15.64 11.15 18.87
CA PRO A 227 16.59 10.49 19.77
C PRO A 227 16.83 9.01 19.45
N SER A 228 15.94 8.36 18.70
CA SER A 228 16.14 7.00 18.17
C SER A 228 17.14 6.92 17.01
N TRP A 229 17.67 8.06 16.54
CA TRP A 229 18.67 8.15 15.46
C TRP A 229 20.12 7.84 15.88
N ASN A 230 20.35 7.42 17.14
CA ASN A 230 21.67 7.01 17.67
C ASN A 230 21.65 5.59 18.25
#